data_AF-X0S9F0-F1
#
_entry.id   AF-X0S9F0-F1
#
_cell.length_a   1.000
_cell.length_b   1.000
_cell.length_c   1.000
_cell.angle_alpha   90.00
_cell.angle_beta   90.00
_cell.angle_gamma   90.00
#
_symmetry.space_group_name_H-M   'P 1'
#
loop_
_entity.id
_entity.type
_entity.pdbx_description
1 polymer ?
#
loop_
_entity_poly.entity_id
_entity_poly.type
_entity_poly.pdbx_seq_one_letter_code
_entity_poly.pdbx_strand_id
1 'polypeptide(L)'
;MADRDDVVIAGGGPAGLATAIAAHLQGLQVTVIDQARPPVDKACGEGLMPDGVEVLKSLGVDLQGIDSHPFRGIRYIDDQLSAEGVFPDASGLGVRRTELHGALRRRAEAVGVDLRWGVQIRGMSADGFGTDHGPVRGRWMVGADGRASRVRRWSGLDGRPSRRQR
;
A
#
# COMPACT_ATOMS: atom_id res chain seq x y z
N MET A 1 -23.73 20.53 0.50
CA MET A 1 -22.50 20.87 -0.24
C MET A 1 -21.32 20.34 0.56
N ALA A 2 -21.01 19.05 0.40
CA ALA A 2 -19.80 18.33 0.87
C ALA A 2 -20.02 16.80 0.67
N ASP A 3 -19.92 16.30 -0.56
CA ASP A 3 -20.09 14.86 -0.87
C ASP A 3 -18.94 14.35 -1.77
N ARG A 4 -17.75 14.94 -1.62
CA ARG A 4 -16.59 14.64 -2.44
C ARG A 4 -15.33 14.72 -1.59
N ASP A 5 -14.63 13.60 -1.48
CA ASP A 5 -13.32 13.53 -0.81
C ASP A 5 -12.26 14.25 -1.65
N ASP A 6 -11.13 14.61 -1.02
CA ASP A 6 -9.99 15.09 -1.78
C ASP A 6 -9.32 13.94 -2.53
N VAL A 7 -9.16 12.78 -1.87
CA VAL A 7 -8.48 11.61 -2.45
C VAL A 7 -9.31 10.34 -2.24
N VAL A 8 -9.54 9.60 -3.32
CA VAL A 8 -10.12 8.25 -3.27
C VAL A 8 -9.11 7.23 -3.75
N ILE A 9 -8.89 6.18 -2.96
CA ILE A 9 -7.84 5.18 -3.19
C ILE A 9 -8.47 3.81 -3.44
N ALA A 10 -8.15 3.21 -4.57
CA ALA A 10 -8.53 1.84 -4.90
C ALA A 10 -7.47 0.87 -4.35
N GLY A 11 -7.81 0.13 -3.31
CA GLY A 11 -6.94 -0.89 -2.71
C GLY A 11 -6.45 -0.50 -1.31
N GLY A 12 -6.81 -1.31 -0.32
CA GLY A 12 -6.43 -1.23 1.08
C GLY A 12 -5.24 -2.13 1.43
N GLY A 13 -4.35 -2.41 0.48
CA GLY A 13 -3.04 -3.02 0.78
C GLY A 13 -2.07 -2.01 1.41
N PRO A 14 -0.84 -2.42 1.78
CA PRO A 14 0.15 -1.55 2.40
C PRO A 14 0.44 -0.27 1.62
N ALA A 15 0.57 -0.34 0.29
CA ALA A 15 0.78 0.85 -0.53
C ALA A 15 -0.40 1.83 -0.44
N GLY A 16 -1.64 1.34 -0.49
CA GLY A 16 -2.83 2.16 -0.40
C GLY A 16 -3.02 2.77 0.99
N LEU A 17 -2.81 1.98 2.05
CA LEU A 17 -2.90 2.45 3.43
C LEU A 17 -1.79 3.45 3.77
N ALA A 18 -0.54 3.20 3.35
CA ALA A 18 0.55 4.15 3.54
C ALA A 18 0.29 5.47 2.81
N THR A 19 -0.22 5.40 1.57
CA THR A 19 -0.64 6.59 0.80
C THR A 19 -1.75 7.34 1.50
N ALA A 20 -2.75 6.61 2.05
CA ALA A 20 -3.86 7.21 2.76
C ALA A 20 -3.42 7.97 4.01
N ILE A 21 -2.56 7.34 4.82
CA ILE A 21 -2.00 7.97 6.02
C ILE A 21 -1.20 9.22 5.62
N ALA A 22 -0.32 9.11 4.62
CA ALA A 22 0.49 10.24 4.16
C ALA A 22 -0.38 11.41 3.69
N ALA A 23 -1.40 11.14 2.85
CA ALA A 23 -2.31 12.16 2.36
C ALA A 23 -3.14 12.79 3.49
N HIS A 24 -3.62 11.99 4.44
CA HIS A 24 -4.37 12.48 5.58
C HIS A 24 -3.53 13.37 6.51
N LEU A 25 -2.25 13.02 6.73
CA LEU A 25 -1.32 13.85 7.50
C LEU A 25 -1.04 15.22 6.84
N GLN A 26 -1.35 15.37 5.55
CA GLN A 26 -1.33 16.66 4.84
C GLN A 26 -2.68 17.41 4.90
N GLY A 27 -3.63 16.93 5.70
CA GLY A 27 -4.94 17.57 5.90
C GLY A 27 -5.99 17.23 4.84
N LEU A 28 -5.76 16.20 4.02
CA LEU A 28 -6.72 15.78 2.98
C LEU A 28 -7.78 14.84 3.53
N GLN A 29 -9.02 14.96 3.02
CA GLN A 29 -10.06 13.94 3.24
C GLN A 29 -9.79 12.75 2.32
N VAL A 30 -9.65 11.56 2.90
CA VAL A 30 -9.23 10.35 2.18
C VAL A 30 -10.18 9.19 2.44
N THR A 31 -10.64 8.57 1.35
CA THR A 31 -11.36 7.30 1.38
C THR A 31 -10.55 6.20 0.70
N VAL A 32 -10.44 5.04 1.34
CA VAL A 32 -9.84 3.83 0.78
C VAL A 32 -10.93 2.79 0.56
N ILE A 33 -10.96 2.19 -0.63
CA ILE A 33 -11.96 1.19 -1.01
C ILE A 33 -11.24 -0.12 -1.33
N ASP A 34 -11.63 -1.22 -0.69
CA ASP A 34 -11.12 -2.56 -1.02
C ASP A 34 -12.23 -3.61 -0.93
N GLN A 35 -12.22 -4.56 -1.87
CA GLN A 35 -13.16 -5.68 -1.90
C GLN A 35 -12.84 -6.75 -0.85
N ALA A 36 -11.57 -6.87 -0.44
CA ALA A 36 -11.16 -7.81 0.58
C ALA A 36 -11.56 -7.30 1.98
N ARG A 37 -11.75 -8.22 2.92
CA ARG A 37 -11.93 -7.89 4.34
C ARG A 37 -10.66 -8.25 5.10
N PRO A 38 -10.10 -7.36 5.93
CA PRO A 38 -8.93 -7.67 6.75
C PRO A 38 -9.19 -8.80 7.76
N PRO A 39 -8.16 -9.58 8.14
CA PRO A 39 -6.78 -9.52 7.65
C PRO A 39 -6.65 -10.10 6.23
N VAL A 40 -5.93 -9.40 5.35
CA VAL A 40 -5.70 -9.86 3.97
C VAL A 40 -4.39 -10.63 3.92
N ASP A 41 -4.49 -11.96 3.97
CA ASP A 41 -3.34 -12.84 3.76
C ASP A 41 -3.07 -12.99 2.26
N LYS A 42 -2.00 -12.35 1.79
CA LYS A 42 -1.44 -12.56 0.45
C LYS A 42 -0.02 -13.08 0.66
N ALA A 43 0.29 -14.23 0.07
CA ALA A 43 1.59 -14.87 0.16
C ALA A 43 2.70 -13.97 -0.40
N CYS A 44 3.31 -13.19 0.49
CA CYS A 44 4.62 -12.55 0.33
C CYS A 44 5.06 -12.18 1.75
N GLY A 45 6.01 -12.91 2.32
CA GLY A 45 6.72 -12.46 3.52
C GLY A 45 7.47 -11.18 3.18
N GLU A 46 7.34 -10.15 4.02
CA GLU A 46 7.94 -8.84 3.72
C GLU A 46 9.29 -8.73 4.43
N GLY A 47 10.36 -8.54 3.65
CA GLY A 47 11.58 -7.93 4.12
C GLY A 47 11.48 -6.43 3.90
N LEU A 48 11.25 -5.67 4.97
CA LEU A 48 11.31 -4.22 4.95
C LEU A 48 12.77 -3.79 4.97
N MET A 49 13.21 -3.11 3.92
CA MET A 49 14.52 -2.46 3.89
C MET A 49 14.55 -1.29 4.88
N PRO A 50 15.74 -0.86 5.35
CA PRO A 50 15.87 0.23 6.31
C PRO A 50 15.04 1.49 5.99
N ASP A 51 15.08 1.94 4.74
CA ASP A 51 14.31 3.13 4.31
C ASP A 51 12.79 2.92 4.43
N GLY A 52 12.31 1.69 4.16
CA GLY A 52 10.91 1.34 4.33
C GLY A 52 10.48 1.35 5.80
N VAL A 53 11.36 0.88 6.69
CA VAL A 53 11.13 0.97 8.14
C VAL A 53 11.06 2.43 8.58
N GLU A 54 11.94 3.28 8.07
CA GLU A 54 11.96 4.70 8.42
C GLU A 54 10.73 5.47 7.89
N VAL A 55 10.28 5.16 6.67
CA VAL A 55 9.02 5.71 6.13
C VAL A 55 7.83 5.29 6.99
N LEU A 56 7.76 4.03 7.44
CA LEU A 56 6.66 3.59 8.31
C LEU A 56 6.65 4.33 9.65
N LYS A 57 7.83 4.57 10.25
CA LYS A 57 7.96 5.38 11.46
C LYS A 57 7.50 6.82 11.24
N SER A 58 7.90 7.47 10.14
CA SER A 58 7.49 8.85 9.85
C SER A 58 5.98 8.99 9.59
N LEU A 59 5.34 7.93 9.10
CA LEU A 59 3.87 7.83 9.01
C LEU A 59 3.19 7.54 10.37
N GLY A 60 3.97 7.31 11.43
CA GLY A 60 3.49 6.96 12.76
C GLY A 60 2.90 5.54 12.83
N VAL A 61 3.32 4.64 11.93
CA VAL A 61 2.92 3.23 11.99
C VAL A 61 3.71 2.57 13.10
N ASP A 62 2.99 2.10 14.12
CA ASP A 62 3.60 1.40 15.23
C ASP A 62 3.99 -0.03 14.82
N LEU A 63 5.30 -0.26 14.75
CA LEU A 63 5.90 -1.56 14.52
C LEU A 63 6.40 -2.20 15.83
N GLN A 64 6.15 -1.57 16.99
CA GLN A 64 6.46 -2.18 18.28
C GLN A 64 5.42 -3.27 18.59
N GLY A 65 5.88 -4.38 19.15
CA GLY A 65 5.01 -5.48 19.56
C GLY A 65 4.43 -6.32 18.41
N ILE A 66 4.79 -6.06 17.15
CA ILE A 66 4.48 -6.96 16.05
C ILE A 66 5.57 -8.05 15.95
N ASP A 67 5.16 -9.26 15.56
CA ASP A 67 6.07 -10.36 15.30
C ASP A 67 6.99 -10.03 14.11
N SER A 68 8.22 -9.61 14.41
CA SER A 68 9.20 -9.16 13.45
C SER A 68 10.63 -9.52 13.87
N HIS A 69 11.50 -9.69 12.88
CA HIS A 69 12.88 -10.08 13.08
C HIS A 69 13.83 -9.10 12.34
N PRO A 70 14.79 -8.48 13.04
CA PRO A 70 15.73 -7.59 12.37
C PRO A 70 16.70 -8.39 11.48
N PHE A 71 17.08 -7.79 10.35
CA PHE A 71 18.16 -8.29 9.50
C PHE A 71 19.09 -7.15 9.07
N ARG A 72 20.38 -7.46 8.97
CA ARG A 72 21.45 -6.46 8.80
C ARG A 72 21.91 -6.24 7.34
N GLY A 73 21.34 -7.00 6.41
CA GLY A 73 21.83 -7.02 5.04
C GLY A 73 21.25 -8.17 4.23
N ILE A 74 21.60 -8.19 2.95
CA ILE A 74 21.19 -9.24 2.01
C ILE A 74 22.45 -9.93 1.52
N ARG A 75 22.47 -11.27 1.61
CA ARG A 75 23.51 -12.10 1.02
C ARG A 75 22.93 -12.87 -0.16
N TYR A 76 23.54 -12.70 -1.32
CA TYR A 76 23.32 -13.51 -2.50
C TYR A 76 24.30 -14.68 -2.46
N ILE A 77 23.80 -15.90 -2.59
CA ILE A 77 24.60 -17.13 -2.54
C ILE A 77 24.32 -17.89 -3.85
N ASP A 78 25.39 -18.17 -4.59
CA ASP A 78 25.45 -19.08 -5.72
C ASP A 78 26.57 -20.09 -5.44
N ASP A 79 26.53 -21.29 -6.02
CA ASP A 79 27.33 -22.48 -5.64
C ASP A 79 28.71 -22.17 -5.00
N GLN A 80 29.58 -21.45 -5.73
CA GLN A 80 30.90 -21.04 -5.23
C GLN A 80 31.06 -19.53 -4.99
N LEU A 81 30.02 -18.73 -5.23
CA LEU A 81 30.08 -17.28 -5.18
C LEU A 81 29.13 -16.72 -4.13
N SER A 82 29.59 -15.74 -3.36
CA SER A 82 28.71 -14.97 -2.51
C SER A 82 28.99 -13.49 -2.63
N ALA A 83 27.93 -12.71 -2.57
CA ALA A 83 27.99 -11.26 -2.48
C ALA A 83 27.09 -10.81 -1.33
N GLU A 84 27.58 -9.93 -0.47
CA GLU A 84 26.83 -9.41 0.68
C GLU A 84 26.72 -7.90 0.57
N GLY A 85 25.49 -7.39 0.64
CA GLY A 85 25.20 -6.00 0.90
C GLY A 85 24.81 -5.85 2.36
N VAL A 86 25.71 -5.30 3.18
CA VAL A 86 25.44 -4.95 4.59
C VAL A 86 24.84 -3.56 4.64
N PHE A 87 23.82 -3.37 5.47
CA PHE A 87 23.25 -2.07 5.72
C PHE A 87 24.17 -1.28 6.67
N PRO A 88 24.58 -0.05 6.29
CA PRO A 88 25.62 0.67 7.01
C PRO A 88 25.16 1.11 8.41
N ASP A 89 23.97 1.72 8.52
CA ASP A 89 23.55 2.44 9.73
C ASP A 89 22.22 1.96 10.34
N ALA A 90 21.56 0.97 9.71
CA ALA A 90 20.21 0.57 10.11
C ALA A 90 19.92 -0.90 9.78
N SER A 91 18.92 -1.47 10.46
CA SER A 91 18.44 -2.82 10.20
C SER A 91 17.16 -2.79 9.37
N GLY A 92 17.01 -3.76 8.48
CA GLY A 92 15.72 -4.12 7.91
C GLY A 92 14.90 -4.93 8.91
N LEU A 93 13.62 -5.15 8.60
CA LEU A 93 12.70 -5.98 9.39
C LEU A 93 12.04 -7.04 8.52
N GLY A 94 12.23 -8.31 8.86
CA GLY A 94 11.39 -9.40 8.38
C GLY A 94 10.09 -9.41 9.17
N VAL A 95 8.95 -9.24 8.50
CA VAL A 95 7.64 -9.13 9.14
C VAL A 95 6.60 -9.94 8.37
N ARG A 96 5.64 -10.52 9.10
CA ARG A 96 4.47 -11.15 8.47
C ARG A 96 3.60 -10.08 7.81
N ARG A 97 3.13 -10.39 6.60
CA ARG A 97 2.27 -9.49 5.84
C ARG A 97 1.00 -9.09 6.60
N THR A 98 0.41 -10.02 7.34
CA THR A 98 -0.78 -9.77 8.16
C THR A 98 -0.51 -8.78 9.28
N GLU A 99 0.68 -8.83 9.88
CA GLU A 99 1.11 -7.91 10.94
C GLU A 99 1.35 -6.51 10.40
N LEU A 100 2.11 -6.37 9.31
CA LEU A 100 2.32 -5.06 8.69
C LEU A 100 1.01 -4.44 8.20
N HIS A 101 0.17 -5.23 7.53
CA HIS A 101 -1.14 -4.76 7.07
C HIS A 101 -2.03 -4.33 8.25
N GLY A 102 -2.02 -5.09 9.34
CA GLY A 102 -2.73 -4.77 10.57
C GLY A 102 -2.24 -3.46 11.21
N ALA A 103 -0.93 -3.25 11.30
CA ALA A 103 -0.34 -2.03 11.83
C ALA A 103 -0.70 -0.79 10.99
N LEU A 104 -0.59 -0.89 9.66
CA LEU A 104 -1.00 0.16 8.74
C LEU A 104 -2.50 0.46 8.82
N ARG A 105 -3.33 -0.57 8.91
CA ARG A 105 -4.80 -0.40 9.05
C ARG A 105 -5.14 0.33 10.35
N ARG A 106 -4.60 -0.12 11.49
CA ARG A 106 -4.81 0.54 12.79
C ARG A 106 -4.38 1.99 12.74
N ARG A 107 -3.24 2.28 12.10
CA ARG A 107 -2.76 3.66 11.94
C ARG A 107 -3.71 4.50 11.07
N ALA A 108 -4.16 3.97 9.94
CA ALA A 108 -5.10 4.66 9.07
C ALA A 108 -6.44 4.96 9.78
N GLU A 109 -6.97 3.99 10.55
CA GLU A 109 -8.16 4.17 11.39
C GLU A 109 -7.93 5.25 12.45
N ALA A 110 -6.78 5.21 13.14
CA ALA A 110 -6.45 6.15 14.22
C ALA A 110 -6.30 7.60 13.76
N VAL A 111 -5.83 7.83 12.52
CA VAL A 111 -5.79 9.19 11.95
C VAL A 111 -7.13 9.62 11.33
N GLY A 112 -8.09 8.72 11.14
CA GLY A 112 -9.42 9.06 10.63
C GLY A 112 -9.59 8.94 9.10
N VAL A 113 -8.83 8.06 8.45
CA VAL A 113 -9.11 7.67 7.06
C VAL A 113 -10.43 6.90 6.99
N ASP A 114 -11.29 7.21 6.01
CA ASP A 114 -12.50 6.41 5.75
C ASP A 114 -12.12 5.11 5.03
N LEU A 115 -12.24 3.97 5.72
CA LEU A 115 -11.90 2.65 5.18
C LEU A 115 -13.16 1.87 4.83
N ARG A 116 -13.40 1.67 3.54
CA ARG A 116 -14.55 0.93 3.00
C ARG A 116 -14.14 -0.47 2.54
N TRP A 117 -14.19 -1.41 3.47
CA TRP A 117 -13.88 -2.82 3.24
C TRP A 117 -15.08 -3.61 2.70
N GLY A 118 -14.82 -4.64 1.89
CA GLY A 118 -15.87 -5.44 1.27
C GLY A 118 -16.62 -4.74 0.13
N VAL A 119 -16.07 -3.63 -0.39
CA VAL A 119 -16.69 -2.81 -1.44
C VAL A 119 -15.95 -3.04 -2.76
N GLN A 120 -16.68 -3.47 -3.78
CA GLN A 120 -16.10 -3.77 -5.08
C GLN A 120 -16.15 -2.56 -6.00
N ILE A 121 -14.98 -2.06 -6.41
CA ILE A 121 -14.90 -1.09 -7.51
C ILE A 121 -15.25 -1.82 -8.83
N ARG A 122 -16.18 -1.27 -9.60
CA ARG A 122 -16.68 -1.79 -10.88
C ARG A 122 -16.26 -0.96 -12.08
N GLY A 123 -15.94 0.31 -11.87
CA GLY A 123 -15.47 1.21 -12.92
C GLY A 123 -14.90 2.50 -12.36
N MET A 124 -14.46 3.36 -13.26
CA MET A 124 -13.87 4.65 -12.94
C MET A 124 -14.40 5.69 -13.94
N SER A 125 -14.62 6.91 -13.46
CA SER A 125 -14.94 8.10 -14.23
C SER A 125 -14.01 9.23 -13.81
N ALA A 126 -14.07 10.39 -14.48
CA ALA A 126 -13.19 11.51 -14.18
C ALA A 126 -13.36 12.07 -12.75
N ASP A 127 -14.48 11.77 -12.11
CA ASP A 127 -14.92 12.29 -10.81
C ASP A 127 -14.87 11.24 -9.68
N GLY A 128 -14.41 10.01 -9.94
CA GLY A 128 -14.26 8.99 -8.90
C GLY A 128 -14.41 7.55 -9.36
N PHE A 129 -14.72 6.66 -8.41
CA PHE A 129 -14.93 5.24 -8.64
C PHE A 129 -16.41 4.87 -8.56
N GLY A 130 -16.87 4.06 -9.52
CA GLY A 130 -18.16 3.38 -9.41
C GLY A 130 -18.00 2.09 -8.62
N THR A 131 -18.81 1.89 -7.57
CA THR A 131 -18.79 0.68 -6.74
C THR A 131 -20.14 -0.05 -6.75
N ASP A 132 -20.18 -1.23 -6.15
CA ASP A 132 -21.40 -1.97 -5.87
C ASP A 132 -22.30 -1.33 -4.79
N HIS A 133 -21.78 -0.35 -4.04
CA HIS A 133 -22.51 0.44 -3.03
C HIS A 133 -22.80 1.88 -3.48
N GLY A 134 -22.66 2.16 -4.78
CA GLY A 134 -22.84 3.50 -5.35
C GLY A 134 -21.51 4.19 -5.69
N PRO A 135 -21.56 5.41 -6.26
CA PRO A 135 -20.35 6.14 -6.63
C PRO A 135 -19.62 6.68 -5.40
N VAL A 136 -18.29 6.68 -5.45
CA VAL A 136 -17.43 7.37 -4.47
C VAL A 136 -16.61 8.41 -5.20
N ARG A 137 -16.85 9.68 -4.86
CA ARG A 137 -16.31 10.84 -5.59
C ARG A 137 -15.05 11.36 -4.92
N GLY A 138 -14.04 11.71 -5.73
CA GLY A 138 -12.79 12.28 -5.27
C GLY A 138 -12.23 13.31 -6.25
N ARG A 139 -11.46 14.29 -5.75
CA ARG A 139 -10.70 15.21 -6.65
C ARG A 139 -9.54 14.50 -7.31
N TRP A 140 -8.91 13.59 -6.57
CA TRP A 140 -7.81 12.76 -7.03
C TRP A 140 -8.13 11.28 -6.81
N MET A 141 -7.69 10.45 -7.74
CA MET A 141 -7.83 9.00 -7.67
C MET A 141 -6.46 8.35 -7.64
N VAL A 142 -6.28 7.39 -6.72
CA VAL A 142 -5.04 6.60 -6.62
C VAL A 142 -5.36 5.13 -6.90
N GLY A 143 -4.65 4.53 -7.85
CA GLY A 143 -4.68 3.10 -8.10
C GLY A 143 -3.63 2.36 -7.28
N ALA A 144 -4.05 1.72 -6.18
CA ALA A 144 -3.21 0.89 -5.31
C ALA A 144 -3.72 -0.57 -5.26
N ASP A 145 -4.39 -1.02 -6.34
CA ASP A 145 -5.14 -2.28 -6.45
C ASP A 145 -4.27 -3.48 -6.92
N GLY A 146 -2.95 -3.34 -6.84
CA GLY A 146 -1.97 -4.42 -7.00
C GLY A 146 -1.58 -4.77 -8.44
N ARG A 147 -0.86 -5.88 -8.62
CA ARG A 147 -0.24 -6.27 -9.91
C ARG A 147 -1.22 -6.31 -11.08
N ALA A 148 -2.42 -6.83 -10.84
CA ALA A 148 -3.49 -6.94 -11.84
C ALA A 148 -4.38 -5.68 -11.95
N SER A 149 -3.85 -4.52 -11.53
CA SER A 149 -4.55 -3.23 -11.42
C SER A 149 -5.53 -2.99 -12.57
N ARG A 150 -6.81 -2.81 -12.24
CA ARG A 150 -7.86 -2.37 -13.15
C ARG A 150 -7.80 -0.86 -13.33
N VAL A 151 -7.44 -0.12 -12.29
CA VAL A 151 -7.29 1.34 -12.36
C VAL A 151 -6.27 1.72 -13.43
N ARG A 152 -5.11 1.04 -13.47
CA ARG A 152 -4.11 1.23 -14.54
C ARG A 152 -4.66 1.03 -15.94
N ARG A 153 -5.53 0.02 -16.15
CA ARG A 153 -6.15 -0.25 -17.45
C ARG A 153 -7.17 0.83 -17.81
N TRP A 154 -8.05 1.17 -16.88
CA TRP A 154 -9.09 2.18 -17.07
C TRP A 154 -8.50 3.57 -17.31
N SER A 155 -7.33 3.87 -16.75
CA SER A 155 -6.62 5.12 -16.99
C SER A 155 -5.73 5.11 -18.24
N GLY A 156 -5.69 4.01 -19.01
CA GLY A 156 -4.84 3.90 -20.21
C GLY A 156 -3.34 3.85 -19.92
N LEU A 157 -2.93 3.45 -18.71
CA LEU A 157 -1.54 3.44 -18.24
C LEU A 157 -0.86 2.05 -18.35
N ASP A 158 -1.42 1.10 -19.09
CA ASP A 158 -0.77 -0.23 -19.31
C ASP A 158 0.56 -0.13 -20.08
N GLY A 159 0.85 1.03 -20.68
CA GLY A 159 2.04 1.24 -21.50
C GLY A 159 2.00 0.48 -22.83
N ARG A 160 2.96 0.77 -23.71
CA ARG A 160 3.30 -0.12 -24.83
C ARG A 160 4.29 -1.16 -24.31
N PRO A 161 4.19 -2.45 -24.67
CA PRO A 161 5.17 -3.44 -24.24
C PRO A 161 6.58 -2.98 -24.63
N SER A 162 7.50 -2.90 -23.66
CA SER A 162 8.91 -2.62 -23.95
C SER A 162 9.42 -3.73 -24.88
N ARG A 163 9.79 -3.39 -26.11
CA ARG A 163 10.62 -4.28 -26.94
C ARG A 163 11.89 -4.52 -26.16
N ARG A 164 12.01 -5.66 -25.48
CA ARG A 164 13.28 -6.13 -24.94
C ARG A 164 14.22 -6.27 -26.13
N GLN A 165 15.16 -5.35 -26.29
CA GLN A 165 16.35 -5.64 -27.08
C GLN A 165 17.08 -6.76 -26.35
N ARG A 166 17.14 -7.92 -27.02
CA ARG A 166 17.94 -9.06 -26.59
C ARG A 166 19.40 -8.76 -26.86
#